data_AF-A0A2K6K324-F1
#
_entry.id   AF-A0A2K6K324-F1
#
_cell.length_a   1.000
_cell.length_b   1.000
_cell.length_c   1.000
_cell.angle_alpha   90.00
_cell.angle_beta   90.00
_cell.angle_gamma   90.00
#
_symmetry.space_group_name_H-M   'P 1'
#
loop_
_entity.id
_entity.type
_entity.pdbx_description
1 polymer ?
#
loop_
_entity_poly.entity_id
_entity_poly.type
_entity_poly.pdbx_seq_one_letter_code
_entity_poly.pdbx_strand_id
1 'polypeptide(L)'
;MEPITFTARKHPLPNEVSVDFGLQLVGSLPVHSLTTMPMLPWVVAEVRRLSRQSSRKEPVTKQVRLCVSPSGLRCEPEPGRSQQWDPLICSSIFECKPQHVHKLIHNSHDPSYFACLIKEDTVRRQSICHVFKADDQTKCSSSL
;
A
#
# COMPACT_ATOMS: atom_id res chain seq x y z
N MET A 1 -45.32 31.68 -1.80
CA MET A 1 -44.26 30.87 -2.43
C MET A 1 -43.75 29.91 -1.39
N GLU A 2 -43.94 28.61 -1.59
CA GLU A 2 -43.37 27.59 -0.68
C GLU A 2 -41.92 27.28 -1.08
N PRO A 3 -41.00 27.11 -0.10
CA PRO A 3 -39.61 26.79 -0.39
C PRO A 3 -39.49 25.36 -0.92
N ILE A 4 -38.79 25.22 -2.05
CA ILE A 4 -38.50 23.93 -2.69
C ILE A 4 -37.53 23.17 -1.79
N THR A 5 -38.02 22.16 -1.07
CA THR A 5 -37.16 21.32 -0.23
C THR A 5 -36.47 20.29 -1.12
N PHE A 6 -35.18 20.48 -1.38
CA PHE A 6 -34.38 19.54 -2.15
C PHE A 6 -34.02 18.34 -1.28
N THR A 7 -34.95 17.39 -1.16
CA THR A 7 -34.62 16.06 -0.62
C THR A 7 -33.89 15.28 -1.72
N ALA A 8 -32.59 15.49 -1.84
CA ALA A 8 -31.74 14.57 -2.56
C ALA A 8 -31.88 13.20 -1.86
N ARG A 9 -32.58 12.26 -2.49
CA ARG A 9 -32.49 10.85 -2.11
C ARG A 9 -31.01 10.51 -2.15
N LYS A 10 -30.37 10.37 -0.97
CA LYS A 10 -29.05 9.75 -0.85
C LYS A 10 -29.20 8.37 -1.48
N HIS A 11 -28.88 8.27 -2.77
CA HIS A 11 -28.61 6.98 -3.37
C HIS A 11 -27.49 6.41 -2.51
N PRO A 12 -27.66 5.22 -1.92
CA PRO A 12 -26.51 4.48 -1.45
C PRO A 12 -25.60 4.41 -2.67
N LEU A 13 -24.45 5.10 -2.61
CA LEU A 13 -23.41 4.93 -3.61
C LEU A 13 -23.20 3.42 -3.70
N PRO A 14 -23.19 2.82 -4.90
CA PRO A 14 -23.01 1.39 -5.04
C PRO A 14 -21.77 1.03 -4.24
N ASN A 15 -21.92 0.09 -3.29
CA ASN A 15 -20.94 -0.36 -2.31
C ASN A 15 -19.50 0.05 -2.65
N GLU A 16 -18.80 0.64 -1.68
CA GLU A 16 -17.34 0.74 -1.67
C GLU A 16 -16.72 -0.65 -1.92
N VAL A 17 -16.58 -1.06 -3.19
CA VAL A 17 -15.92 -2.30 -3.57
C VAL A 17 -14.45 -2.08 -3.28
N SER A 18 -14.06 -2.47 -2.07
CA SER A 18 -12.69 -2.52 -1.62
C SER A 18 -12.19 -3.97 -1.70
N VAL A 19 -10.95 -4.14 -2.12
CA VAL A 19 -10.27 -5.43 -2.16
C VAL A 19 -9.10 -5.38 -1.20
N ASP A 20 -9.05 -6.37 -0.32
CA ASP A 20 -8.02 -6.47 0.71
C ASP A 20 -6.98 -7.52 0.32
N PHE A 21 -5.71 -7.13 0.40
CA PHE A 21 -4.58 -8.02 0.15
C PHE A 21 -3.76 -8.19 1.43
N GLY A 22 -3.64 -9.42 1.93
CA GLY A 22 -2.69 -9.78 2.99
C GLY A 22 -1.28 -9.84 2.40
N LEU A 23 -0.37 -9.06 2.96
CA LEU A 23 0.98 -8.82 2.44
C LEU A 23 1.98 -8.61 3.57
N GLN A 24 3.28 -8.69 3.26
CA GLN A 24 4.34 -8.28 4.17
C GLN A 24 4.92 -6.94 3.75
N LEU A 25 4.86 -5.93 4.61
CA LEU A 25 5.56 -4.66 4.42
C LEU A 25 7.04 -4.84 4.79
N VAL A 26 7.91 -4.71 3.78
CA VAL A 26 9.37 -4.81 3.94
C VAL A 26 9.94 -3.49 4.48
N GLY A 27 9.35 -2.37 4.03
CA GLY A 27 9.71 -1.02 4.46
C GLY A 27 9.47 0.02 3.36
N SER A 28 10.06 1.20 3.54
CA SER A 28 9.90 2.31 2.60
C SER A 28 11.20 3.10 2.42
N LEU A 29 11.41 3.66 1.23
CA LEU A 29 12.56 4.51 0.90
C LEU A 29 12.13 5.67 -0.01
N PRO A 30 12.59 6.91 0.22
CA PRO A 30 12.44 7.99 -0.75
C PRO A 30 13.23 7.68 -2.02
N VAL A 31 12.58 7.83 -3.17
CA VAL A 31 13.16 7.60 -4.50
C VAL A 31 12.74 8.70 -5.47
N HIS A 32 13.39 8.76 -6.62
CA HIS A 32 12.95 9.64 -7.71
C HIS A 32 11.65 9.10 -8.31
N SER A 33 10.74 10.00 -8.70
CA SER A 33 9.51 9.64 -9.42
C SER A 33 9.75 8.79 -10.68
N LEU A 34 10.93 8.85 -11.30
CA LEU A 34 11.25 8.09 -12.51
C LEU A 34 11.69 6.64 -12.23
N THR A 35 11.76 6.19 -10.98
CA THR A 35 12.15 4.81 -10.63
C THR A 35 11.37 3.75 -11.42
N THR A 36 12.04 2.85 -12.11
CA THR A 36 11.43 1.87 -13.03
C THR A 36 11.61 0.44 -12.51
N MET A 37 10.99 -0.54 -13.17
CA MET A 37 11.12 -1.96 -12.80
C MET A 37 12.58 -2.43 -12.66
N PRO A 38 13.52 -2.11 -13.58
CA PRO A 38 14.93 -2.50 -13.43
C PRO A 38 15.66 -1.85 -12.24
N MET A 39 15.17 -0.71 -11.74
CA MET A 39 15.74 -0.07 -10.55
C MET A 39 15.23 -0.70 -9.25
N LEU A 40 14.07 -1.37 -9.29
CA LEU A 40 13.41 -1.90 -8.11
C LEU A 40 14.21 -2.98 -7.36
N PRO A 41 14.93 -3.92 -8.00
CA PRO A 41 15.81 -4.86 -7.29
C PRO A 41 16.77 -4.17 -6.31
N TRP A 42 17.37 -3.04 -6.70
CA TRP A 42 18.26 -2.27 -5.83
C TRP A 42 17.51 -1.64 -4.66
N VAL A 43 16.36 -1.01 -4.94
CA VAL A 43 15.53 -0.39 -3.90
C VAL A 43 15.09 -1.42 -2.86
N VAL A 44 14.68 -2.61 -3.31
CA VAL A 44 14.29 -3.72 -2.41
C VAL A 44 15.45 -4.15 -1.53
N ALA A 45 16.65 -4.31 -2.10
CA ALA A 45 17.84 -4.66 -1.33
C ALA A 45 18.17 -3.59 -0.27
N GLU A 46 18.05 -2.31 -0.64
CA GLU A 46 18.35 -1.19 0.23
C GLU A 46 17.33 -1.05 1.37
N VAL A 47 16.03 -1.17 1.07
CA VAL A 47 14.98 -1.20 2.10
C VAL A 47 15.23 -2.34 3.09
N ARG A 48 15.54 -3.55 2.61
CA ARG A 48 15.87 -4.69 3.50
C ARG A 48 17.09 -4.39 4.38
N ARG A 49 18.11 -3.74 3.83
CA ARG A 49 19.32 -3.35 4.57
C ARG A 49 18.98 -2.36 5.69
N LEU A 50 18.17 -1.34 5.41
CA LEU A 50 17.74 -0.34 6.38
C LEU A 50 16.83 -0.93 7.47
N SER A 51 15.88 -1.80 7.10
CA SER A 51 15.00 -2.48 8.05
C SER A 51 15.76 -3.39 9.03
N ARG A 52 16.88 -4.00 8.59
CA ARG A 52 17.77 -4.77 9.48
C ARG A 52 18.57 -3.89 10.44
N GLN A 53 18.91 -2.67 10.04
CA GLN A 53 19.68 -1.74 10.87
C GLN A 53 18.83 -1.06 11.94
N SER A 54 17.55 -0.79 11.64
CA SER A 54 16.62 -0.18 12.57
C SER A 54 16.07 -1.17 13.62
N SER A 55 16.06 -2.47 13.30
CA SER A 55 15.65 -3.52 14.24
C SER A 55 16.85 -4.19 14.91
N ARG A 56 17.12 -3.85 16.18
CA ARG A 56 18.14 -4.55 17.00
C ARG A 56 17.75 -6.01 17.33
N LYS A 57 16.57 -6.48 16.91
CA LYS A 57 16.03 -7.83 17.08
C LYS A 57 15.31 -8.29 15.81
N GLU A 58 15.99 -9.06 14.95
CA GLU A 58 15.48 -9.70 13.73
C GLU A 58 14.73 -8.78 12.71
N PRO A 59 14.83 -9.04 11.40
CA PRO A 59 14.03 -8.33 10.42
C PRO A 59 12.56 -8.75 10.54
N VAL A 60 11.79 -8.07 11.39
CA VAL A 60 10.35 -8.27 11.47
C VAL A 60 9.70 -7.57 10.28
N THR A 61 9.58 -8.29 9.17
CA THR A 61 8.63 -7.95 8.11
C THR A 61 7.24 -7.89 8.74
N LYS A 62 6.57 -6.73 8.64
CA LYS A 62 5.28 -6.52 9.28
C LYS A 62 4.19 -7.09 8.37
N GLN A 63 3.39 -8.02 8.88
CA GLN A 63 2.17 -8.45 8.19
C GLN A 63 1.19 -7.27 8.15
N VAL A 64 0.69 -6.98 6.97
CA VAL A 64 -0.17 -5.83 6.69
C VAL A 64 -1.30 -6.25 5.76
N ARG A 65 -2.40 -5.50 5.85
CA ARG A 65 -3.49 -5.53 4.88
C ARG A 65 -3.42 -4.28 4.02
N LEU A 66 -3.35 -4.45 2.71
CA LEU A 66 -3.49 -3.37 1.74
C LEU A 66 -4.91 -3.38 1.19
N CYS A 67 -5.71 -2.41 1.61
CA CYS A 67 -7.05 -2.17 1.12
C CYS A 67 -6.98 -1.28 -0.12
N VAL A 68 -7.54 -1.75 -1.24
CA VAL A 68 -7.61 -1.03 -2.51
C VAL A 68 -9.06 -0.72 -2.82
N SER A 69 -9.39 0.55 -2.97
CA SER A 69 -10.75 1.00 -3.28
C SER A 69 -10.74 2.16 -4.28
N PRO A 70 -11.89 2.51 -4.87
CA PRO A 70 -11.99 3.71 -5.69
C PRO A 70 -11.61 5.01 -4.96
N SER A 71 -11.71 5.04 -3.62
CA SER A 71 -11.35 6.21 -2.81
C SER A 71 -9.86 6.29 -2.48
N GLY A 72 -9.10 5.21 -2.65
CA GLY A 72 -7.65 5.20 -2.43
C GLY A 72 -7.06 3.86 -2.02
N LEU A 73 -5.79 3.92 -1.63
CA LEU A 73 -5.06 2.85 -0.98
C LEU A 73 -4.97 3.13 0.51
N ARG A 74 -5.20 2.11 1.30
CA ARG A 74 -4.92 2.13 2.74
C ARG A 74 -4.11 0.91 3.12
N CYS A 75 -3.02 1.13 3.83
CA CYS A 75 -2.21 0.06 4.39
C CYS A 75 -2.39 0.06 5.90
N GLU A 76 -2.79 -1.07 6.46
CA GLU A 76 -3.04 -1.26 7.89
C GLU A 76 -2.24 -2.48 8.39
N PRO A 77 -1.82 -2.53 9.66
CA PRO A 77 -1.30 -3.77 10.24
C PRO A 77 -2.34 -4.89 10.15
N GLU A 78 -1.94 -6.12 9.86
CA GLU A 78 -2.88 -7.25 9.87
C GLU A 78 -3.28 -7.53 11.32
N PRO A 79 -4.59 -7.50 11.68
CA PRO A 79 -5.03 -7.87 13.01
C PRO A 79 -4.75 -9.36 13.19
N GLY A 80 -3.84 -9.71 14.10
CA GLY A 80 -3.50 -11.10 14.36
C GLY A 80 -4.75 -11.94 14.67
N ARG A 81 -4.72 -13.24 14.33
CA ARG A 81 -5.85 -14.20 14.38
C ARG A 81 -6.62 -14.29 15.71
N SER A 82 -6.17 -13.60 16.77
CA SER A 82 -6.76 -13.64 18.11
C SER A 82 -6.85 -12.26 18.79
N GLN A 83 -6.54 -11.16 18.10
CA GLN A 83 -6.73 -9.82 18.66
C GLN A 83 -8.12 -9.29 18.31
N GLN A 84 -8.87 -8.93 19.35
CA GLN A 84 -10.09 -8.15 19.21
C GLN A 84 -9.74 -6.88 18.42
N TRP A 85 -10.50 -6.60 17.36
CA TRP A 85 -10.28 -5.43 16.51
C TRP A 85 -10.32 -4.16 17.38
N ASP A 86 -9.15 -3.55 17.59
CA ASP A 86 -9.00 -2.31 18.35
C ASP A 86 -8.73 -1.15 17.37
N PRO A 87 -9.63 -0.16 17.25
CA PRO A 87 -9.45 0.98 16.35
C PRO A 87 -8.22 1.84 16.67
N LEU A 88 -7.68 1.76 17.90
CA LEU A 88 -6.45 2.47 18.28
C LEU A 88 -5.18 1.73 17.86
N ILE A 89 -5.26 0.42 17.63
CA ILE A 89 -4.13 -0.43 17.21
C ILE A 89 -4.15 -0.68 15.69
N CYS A 90 -5.33 -0.59 15.06
CA CYS A 90 -5.53 -0.66 13.61
C CYS A 90 -5.38 0.73 12.93
N SER A 91 -4.50 1.60 13.43
CA SER A 91 -4.20 2.88 12.76
C SER A 91 -3.52 2.61 11.42
N SER A 92 -3.94 3.28 10.35
CA SER A 92 -3.35 3.10 9.02
C SER A 92 -1.86 3.48 9.03
N ILE A 93 -1.03 2.59 8.49
CA ILE A 93 0.40 2.85 8.24
C ILE A 93 0.53 4.00 7.25
N PHE A 94 -0.31 3.98 6.21
CA PHE A 94 -0.55 5.12 5.35
C PHE A 94 -1.93 5.03 4.72
N GLU A 95 -2.45 6.18 4.32
CA GLU A 95 -3.61 6.32 3.45
C GLU A 95 -3.25 7.31 2.35
N CYS A 96 -3.53 6.94 1.10
CA CYS A 96 -3.34 7.86 -0.01
C CYS A 96 -4.49 7.76 -1.00
N LYS A 97 -4.92 8.92 -1.49
CA LYS A 97 -5.88 9.00 -2.58
C LYS A 97 -5.27 8.50 -3.89
N PRO A 98 -6.06 8.00 -4.85
CA PRO A 98 -5.53 7.44 -6.10
C PRO A 98 -4.63 8.41 -6.86
N GLN A 99 -4.92 9.71 -6.83
CA GLN A 99 -4.11 10.75 -7.48
C GLN A 99 -2.68 10.89 -6.94
N HIS A 100 -2.40 10.36 -5.74
CA HIS A 100 -1.08 10.37 -5.14
C HIS A 100 -0.30 9.09 -5.41
N VAL A 101 -0.96 8.02 -5.88
CA VAL A 101 -0.27 6.82 -6.33
C VAL A 101 0.38 7.13 -7.67
N HIS A 102 1.71 7.21 -7.66
CA HIS A 102 2.47 7.51 -8.86
C HIS A 102 2.57 6.27 -9.78
N LYS A 103 2.86 5.10 -9.21
CA LYS A 103 2.90 3.82 -9.92
C LYS A 103 3.01 2.63 -8.98
N LEU A 104 2.55 1.48 -9.48
CA LEU A 104 2.84 0.16 -8.94
C LEU A 104 3.89 -0.51 -9.84
N ILE A 105 4.91 -1.09 -9.24
CA ILE A 105 6.07 -1.66 -9.93
C ILE A 105 6.32 -3.06 -9.37
N HIS A 106 6.29 -4.11 -10.18
CA HIS A 106 6.77 -5.43 -9.75
C HIS A 106 8.30 -5.50 -9.87
N ASN A 107 8.94 -6.28 -9.01
CA ASN A 107 10.38 -6.48 -9.04
C ASN A 107 10.75 -7.41 -10.21
N SER A 108 11.70 -6.98 -11.04
CA SER A 108 12.14 -7.71 -12.23
C SER A 108 12.89 -9.01 -11.93
N HIS A 109 13.46 -9.16 -10.73
CA HIS A 109 14.19 -10.37 -10.33
C HIS A 109 13.30 -11.37 -9.57
N ASP A 110 12.36 -10.87 -8.77
CA ASP A 110 11.50 -11.68 -7.91
C ASP A 110 10.09 -11.06 -7.87
N PRO A 111 9.13 -11.60 -8.64
CA PRO A 111 7.79 -11.03 -8.77
C PRO A 111 6.97 -11.10 -7.48
N SER A 112 7.40 -11.86 -6.47
CA SER A 112 6.77 -11.84 -5.15
C SER A 112 6.99 -10.49 -4.44
N TYR A 113 7.93 -9.67 -4.90
CA TYR A 113 8.11 -8.30 -4.41
C TYR A 113 7.52 -7.29 -5.39
N PHE A 114 6.81 -6.32 -4.86
CA PHE A 114 6.35 -5.17 -5.62
C PHE A 114 6.44 -3.91 -4.78
N ALA A 115 6.36 -2.76 -5.45
CA ALA A 115 6.41 -1.47 -4.81
C ALA A 115 5.25 -0.58 -5.24
N CYS A 116 4.77 0.22 -4.29
CA CYS A 116 3.90 1.34 -4.53
C CYS A 116 4.69 2.64 -4.35
N LEU A 117 4.79 3.45 -5.41
CA LEU A 117 5.39 4.77 -5.34
C LEU A 117 4.29 5.78 -5.07
N ILE A 118 4.35 6.45 -3.92
CA ILE A 118 3.43 7.51 -3.53
C ILE A 118 4.13 8.85 -3.70
N LYS A 119 3.48 9.77 -4.41
CA LYS A 119 3.99 11.10 -4.69
C LYS A 119 4.04 11.94 -3.41
N GLU A 120 5.20 12.51 -3.11
CA GLU A 120 5.40 13.32 -1.89
C GLU A 120 5.69 14.78 -2.23
N ASP A 121 6.62 15.05 -3.15
CA ASP A 121 7.01 16.41 -3.55
C ASP A 121 7.09 16.54 -5.07
N THR A 122 6.24 17.41 -5.64
CA THR A 122 6.20 17.73 -7.08
C THR A 122 7.42 18.51 -7.55
N VAL A 123 7.96 19.39 -6.70
CA VAL A 123 9.07 20.29 -7.01
C VAL A 123 10.37 19.49 -7.03
N ARG A 124 10.56 18.59 -6.07
CA ARG A 124 11.75 17.74 -5.96
C ARG A 124 11.68 16.44 -6.76
N ARG A 125 10.56 16.19 -7.45
CA ARG A 125 10.29 14.94 -8.19
C ARG A 125 10.53 13.69 -7.34
N GLN A 126 10.19 13.77 -6.05
CA GLN A 126 10.44 12.72 -5.08
C GLN A 126 9.15 11.95 -4.78
N SER A 127 9.27 10.66 -4.56
CA SER A 127 8.19 9.76 -4.17
C SER A 127 8.68 8.82 -3.09
N ILE A 128 7.79 8.40 -2.19
CA ILE A 128 8.09 7.34 -1.23
C ILE A 128 7.76 6.00 -1.88
N CYS A 129 8.75 5.13 -1.96
CA CYS A 129 8.61 3.76 -2.46
C CYS A 129 8.32 2.84 -1.27
N HIS A 130 7.08 2.36 -1.14
CA HIS A 130 6.72 1.32 -0.18
C HIS A 130 6.90 -0.05 -0.83
N VAL A 131 7.74 -0.90 -0.25
CA VAL A 131 8.05 -2.24 -0.76
C VAL A 131 7.27 -3.29 0.01
N PHE A 132 6.51 -4.08 -0.72
CA PHE A 132 5.72 -5.19 -0.22
C PHE A 132 6.28 -6.52 -0.74
N LYS A 133 6.06 -7.58 0.03
CA LYS A 133 6.20 -8.96 -0.40
C LYS A 133 4.82 -9.62 -0.34
N ALA A 134 4.39 -10.17 -1.45
CA ALA A 134 3.22 -11.03 -1.52
C ALA A 134 3.57 -12.44 -0.98
N ASP A 135 2.60 -13.07 -0.32
CA ASP A 135 2.70 -14.49 0.01
C ASP A 135 2.37 -15.33 -1.24
N ASP A 136 2.83 -16.58 -1.29
CA ASP A 136 2.68 -17.44 -2.48
C ASP A 136 1.22 -17.65 -2.92
N GLN A 137 0.24 -17.46 -2.03
CA GLN A 137 -1.20 -17.54 -2.33
C GLN A 137 -1.73 -16.35 -3.15
N THR A 138 -1.01 -15.22 -3.17
CA THR A 138 -1.37 -14.03 -3.97
C THR A 138 -0.73 -14.05 -5.35
N LYS A 139 0.00 -15.14 -5.73
CA LYS A 139 0.45 -15.34 -7.10
C LYS A 139 -0.74 -15.15 -8.01
N CYS A 140 -0.67 -14.11 -8.85
CA CYS A 140 -1.62 -13.91 -9.92
C CYS A 140 -1.76 -15.26 -10.62
N SER A 141 -2.94 -15.87 -10.51
CA SER A 141 -3.34 -16.92 -11.42
C SER A 141 -3.32 -16.25 -12.78
N SER A 142 -2.18 -16.31 -13.47
CA SER A 142 -2.12 -16.19 -14.91
C SER A 142 -2.86 -17.40 -15.46
N SER A 143 -4.19 -17.36 -15.35
CA SER A 143 -5.08 -18.23 -16.08
C SER A 143 -5.08 -17.69 -17.50
N LEU A 144 -4.25 -18.37 -18.31
CA LEU A 144 -4.33 -18.61 -19.76
C LEU A 144 -4.98 -17.53 -20.63
#